data_AF-A0A914SYM6-F1
#
_entry.id   AF-A0A914SYM6-F1
#
_cell.length_a   1.000
_cell.length_b   1.000
_cell.length_c   1.000
_cell.angle_alpha   90.00
_cell.angle_beta   90.00
_cell.angle_gamma   90.00
#
_symmetry.space_group_name_H-M   'P 1'
#
loop_
_entity.id
_entity.type
_entity.pdbx_description
1 polymer ?
#
loop_
_entity_poly.entity_id
_entity_poly.type
_entity_poly.pdbx_seq_one_letter_code
_entity_poly.pdbx_strand_id
1 'polypeptide(L)'
;MGSIGVTTTRRACNSPAPLNGGAECDGAGVRGHICNKNCGQQSLTVNQYITNVCAEHRRTKGDNELTGSGSQLNRYPQRACKVFCDVKTGSGGQRNYRFYGDNLPDGTPCGWDRYCLNGECLNLSCDDTALITRDLSCPSERCPLSSAAAPPSDMLNVQGQWGAWSLWTSCTVSCGSGGVKQRSRACNIANRCEGAATERVA
;
A
#
# COMPACT_ATOMS: atom_id res chain seq x y z
N MET A 1 -4.85 2.98 13.84
CA MET A 1 -4.10 1.91 13.16
C MET A 1 -4.05 2.22 11.69
N GLY A 2 -2.86 2.25 11.11
CA GLY A 2 -2.65 2.51 9.68
C GLY A 2 -2.61 1.22 8.88
N SER A 3 -2.55 1.34 7.55
CA SER A 3 -2.23 0.21 6.68
C SER A 3 -0.82 -0.31 6.93
N ILE A 4 -0.62 -1.59 6.65
CA ILE A 4 0.68 -2.26 6.69
C ILE A 4 1.15 -2.59 5.27
N GLY A 5 2.46 -2.63 5.06
CA GLY A 5 3.06 -3.16 3.85
C GLY A 5 3.11 -4.68 3.92
N VAL A 6 2.49 -5.34 2.94
CA VAL A 6 2.46 -6.80 2.81
C VAL A 6 3.08 -7.20 1.47
N THR A 7 3.96 -8.19 1.48
CA THR A 7 4.34 -8.92 0.27
C THR A 7 3.62 -10.26 0.26
N THR A 8 3.27 -10.78 -0.91
CA THR A 8 2.55 -12.05 -1.02
C THR A 8 3.43 -13.11 -1.65
N THR A 9 3.32 -14.33 -1.13
CA THR A 9 3.89 -15.52 -1.78
C THR A 9 2.75 -16.43 -2.18
N ARG A 10 2.85 -17.02 -3.37
CA ARG A 10 1.83 -17.89 -3.94
C ARG A 10 2.40 -19.27 -4.19
N ARG A 11 1.62 -20.31 -3.88
CA ARG A 11 1.92 -21.70 -4.25
C ARG A 11 0.85 -22.22 -5.19
N ALA A 12 1.26 -23.04 -6.15
CA ALA A 12 0.36 -23.71 -7.08
C ALA A 12 0.26 -25.19 -6.73
N CYS A 13 -0.94 -25.75 -6.87
CA CYS A 13 -1.18 -27.19 -6.72
C CYS A 13 -0.81 -27.89 -8.03
N ASN A 14 0.48 -28.05 -8.31
CA ASN A 14 0.97 -28.54 -9.61
C ASN A 14 2.04 -29.64 -9.52
N SER A 15 2.32 -30.16 -8.32
CA SER A 15 3.41 -31.12 -8.09
C SER A 15 2.97 -32.32 -7.23
N PRO A 16 2.07 -33.21 -7.73
CA PRO A 16 1.39 -33.16 -9.02
C PRO A 16 0.09 -32.31 -8.98
N ALA A 17 -0.43 -31.94 -10.15
CA ALA A 17 -1.76 -31.32 -10.24
C ALA A 17 -2.87 -32.37 -10.01
N PRO A 18 -4.01 -32.01 -9.38
CA PRO A 18 -5.15 -32.90 -9.27
C PRO A 18 -5.68 -33.29 -10.65
N LEU A 19 -5.80 -34.58 -10.93
CA LEU A 19 -6.33 -35.14 -12.19
C LEU A 19 -7.47 -36.12 -11.88
N ASN A 20 -8.45 -36.22 -12.79
CA ASN A 20 -9.53 -37.21 -12.73
C ASN A 20 -10.28 -37.28 -11.39
N GLY A 21 -10.61 -36.13 -10.80
CA GLY A 21 -11.27 -36.07 -9.49
C GLY A 21 -10.31 -36.27 -8.29
N GLY A 22 -9.00 -36.12 -8.51
CA GLY A 22 -8.02 -36.08 -7.44
C GLY A 22 -8.32 -34.98 -6.40
N ALA A 23 -7.88 -35.21 -5.16
CA ALA A 23 -8.09 -34.29 -4.06
C ALA A 23 -7.45 -32.92 -4.33
N GLU A 24 -8.10 -31.85 -3.87
CA GLU A 24 -7.50 -30.52 -3.89
C GLU A 24 -6.31 -30.45 -2.93
N CYS A 25 -5.38 -29.53 -3.19
CA CYS A 25 -4.29 -29.30 -2.25
C CYS A 25 -4.82 -28.69 -0.96
N ASP A 26 -4.47 -29.31 0.17
CA ASP A 26 -4.79 -28.78 1.48
C ASP A 26 -4.10 -27.44 1.73
N GLY A 27 -4.87 -26.47 2.20
CA GLY A 27 -4.45 -25.14 2.66
C GLY A 27 -4.41 -24.06 1.57
N ALA A 28 -4.34 -22.79 1.96
CA ALA A 28 -4.46 -21.68 1.02
C ALA A 28 -3.26 -21.57 0.05
N GLY A 29 -3.54 -21.12 -1.17
CA GLY A 29 -2.53 -20.88 -2.21
C GLY A 29 -1.75 -19.57 -2.05
N VAL A 30 -2.12 -18.71 -1.10
CA VAL A 30 -1.53 -17.38 -0.90
C VAL A 30 -1.28 -17.15 0.59
N ARG A 31 -0.13 -16.58 0.91
CA ARG A 31 0.20 -16.04 2.24
C ARG A 31 0.82 -14.66 2.13
N GLY A 32 0.52 -13.78 3.07
CA GLY A 32 1.10 -12.46 3.18
C GLY A 32 2.21 -12.43 4.23
N HIS A 33 3.34 -11.82 3.92
CA HIS A 33 4.39 -11.48 4.90
C HIS A 33 4.39 -9.99 5.13
N ILE A 34 4.54 -9.58 6.38
CA ILE A 34 4.50 -8.19 6.78
C ILE A 34 5.89 -7.60 6.60
N CYS A 35 5.99 -6.66 5.68
CA CYS A 35 7.23 -5.97 5.35
C CYS A 35 7.36 -4.69 6.17
N ASN A 36 6.28 -3.92 6.32
CA ASN A 36 6.36 -2.67 7.07
C ASN A 36 5.08 -2.45 7.88
N LYS A 37 5.22 -2.21 9.18
CA LYS A 37 4.06 -1.90 10.04
C LYS A 37 3.58 -0.44 9.87
N ASN A 38 4.39 0.42 9.25
CA ASN A 38 4.11 1.83 9.04
C ASN A 38 4.22 2.21 7.55
N CYS A 39 3.08 2.34 6.87
CA CYS A 39 3.07 2.96 5.54
C CYS A 39 3.46 4.45 5.62
N GLY A 40 4.26 4.93 4.64
CA GLY A 40 4.69 6.32 4.57
C GLY A 40 3.55 7.32 4.30
N GLN A 41 3.84 8.61 4.43
CA GLN A 41 2.85 9.72 4.38
C GLN A 41 2.13 9.91 3.03
N GLN A 42 2.45 9.12 2.00
CA GLN A 42 1.86 9.20 0.65
C GLN A 42 0.78 8.13 0.38
N SER A 43 0.17 7.54 1.41
CA SER A 43 -0.90 6.55 1.24
C SER A 43 -2.29 7.19 1.23
N LEU A 44 -3.13 6.79 0.27
CA LEU A 44 -4.57 7.07 0.30
C LEU A 44 -5.21 6.45 1.56
N THR A 45 -6.19 7.13 2.13
CA THR A 45 -7.05 6.52 3.15
C THR A 45 -7.95 5.45 2.53
N VAL A 46 -8.43 4.51 3.34
CA VAL A 46 -9.35 3.44 2.89
C VAL A 46 -10.59 4.02 2.18
N ASN A 47 -11.19 5.07 2.75
CA ASN A 47 -12.37 5.72 2.17
C ASN A 47 -12.06 6.43 0.85
N GLN A 48 -10.87 7.04 0.73
CA GLN A 48 -10.44 7.65 -0.54
C GLN A 48 -10.24 6.60 -1.61
N TYR A 49 -9.59 5.47 -1.30
CA TYR A 49 -9.44 4.36 -2.23
C TYR A 49 -10.79 3.85 -2.73
N ILE A 50 -11.71 3.55 -1.80
CA ILE A 50 -13.07 3.10 -2.13
C ILE A 50 -13.80 4.12 -3.01
N THR A 51 -13.74 5.40 -2.64
CA THR A 51 -14.39 6.48 -3.40
C THR A 51 -13.83 6.58 -4.81
N ASN A 52 -12.51 6.48 -4.99
CA ASN A 52 -11.88 6.53 -6.31
C ASN A 52 -12.35 5.36 -7.20
N VAL A 53 -12.40 4.15 -6.66
CA VAL A 53 -12.90 2.96 -7.38
C VAL A 53 -14.38 3.13 -7.75
N CYS A 54 -15.21 3.59 -6.82
CA CYS A 54 -16.64 3.77 -7.06
C CYS A 54 -16.96 4.92 -8.02
N ALA A 55 -16.20 6.02 -7.98
CA ALA A 55 -16.28 7.10 -8.94
C ALA A 55 -15.93 6.62 -10.36
N GLU A 56 -14.90 5.77 -10.47
CA GLU A 56 -14.51 5.19 -11.75
C GLU A 56 -15.55 4.20 -12.29
N HIS A 57 -16.15 3.36 -11.44
CA HIS A 57 -17.28 2.50 -11.86
C HIS A 57 -18.49 3.33 -12.30
N ARG A 58 -18.82 4.40 -11.58
CA ARG A 58 -19.90 5.33 -11.99
C ARG A 58 -19.62 5.91 -13.38
N ARG A 59 -18.38 6.31 -13.65
CA ARG A 59 -17.97 6.91 -14.94
C ARG A 59 -17.95 5.88 -16.07
N THR A 60 -17.42 4.68 -15.83
CA THR A 60 -17.17 3.67 -16.88
C THR A 60 -18.38 2.77 -17.14
N LYS A 61 -19.21 2.48 -16.13
CA LYS A 61 -20.40 1.64 -16.26
C LYS A 61 -21.66 2.44 -16.59
N GLY A 62 -21.63 3.77 -16.49
CA GLY A 62 -22.78 4.64 -16.74
C GLY A 62 -23.93 4.43 -15.74
N ASP A 63 -23.63 3.87 -14.57
CA ASP A 63 -24.62 3.57 -13.54
C ASP A 63 -25.01 4.84 -12.77
N ASN A 64 -26.12 5.45 -13.21
CA ASN A 64 -26.65 6.68 -12.64
C ASN A 64 -27.18 6.52 -11.21
N GLU A 65 -27.40 5.30 -10.75
CA GLU A 65 -27.81 5.01 -9.37
C GLU A 65 -26.64 5.12 -8.40
N LEU A 66 -25.38 5.03 -8.86
CA LEU A 66 -24.22 5.21 -8.00
C LEU A 66 -24.05 6.67 -7.58
N THR A 67 -23.69 6.85 -6.32
CA THR A 67 -23.26 8.15 -5.79
C THR A 67 -21.84 8.51 -6.26
N GLY A 68 -21.01 7.52 -6.59
CA GLY A 68 -19.57 7.68 -6.82
C GLY A 68 -18.74 7.61 -5.54
N SER A 69 -19.39 7.48 -4.39
CA SER A 69 -18.76 7.21 -3.10
C SER A 69 -18.97 5.74 -2.71
N GLY A 70 -18.26 5.28 -1.69
CA GLY A 70 -18.49 3.96 -1.12
C GLY A 70 -18.05 3.89 0.33
N SER A 71 -18.29 2.74 0.94
CA SER A 71 -18.09 2.53 2.38
C SER A 71 -17.41 1.17 2.66
N GLN A 72 -16.50 1.15 3.64
CA GLN A 72 -15.95 -0.10 4.16
C GLN A 72 -16.89 -0.73 5.19
N LEU A 73 -17.22 -2.02 5.03
CA LEU A 73 -18.17 -2.73 5.91
C LEU A 73 -17.47 -3.54 7.02
N ASN A 74 -16.80 -2.84 7.95
CA ASN A 74 -16.00 -3.46 9.03
C ASN A 74 -16.80 -4.30 10.04
N ARG A 75 -18.13 -4.13 10.10
CA ARG A 75 -19.02 -4.94 10.94
C ARG A 75 -18.97 -6.43 10.58
N TYR A 76 -18.65 -6.75 9.33
CA TYR A 76 -18.64 -8.12 8.80
C TYR A 76 -17.26 -8.42 8.19
N PRO A 77 -16.38 -9.17 8.87
CA PRO A 77 -15.01 -9.43 8.40
C PRO A 77 -14.94 -9.93 6.94
N GLN A 78 -15.85 -10.79 6.53
CA GLN A 78 -15.97 -11.33 5.16
C GLN A 78 -16.36 -10.30 4.08
N ARG A 79 -16.71 -9.07 4.49
CA ARG A 79 -17.03 -7.92 3.65
C ARG A 79 -16.04 -6.76 3.86
N ALA A 80 -15.27 -6.77 4.93
CA ALA A 80 -14.44 -5.65 5.34
C ALA A 80 -13.29 -5.34 4.37
N CYS A 81 -12.94 -6.28 3.49
CA CYS A 81 -11.90 -6.14 2.47
C CYS A 81 -12.44 -6.02 1.04
N LYS A 82 -13.73 -5.75 0.88
CA LYS A 82 -14.41 -5.57 -0.41
C LYS A 82 -14.83 -4.10 -0.58
N VAL A 83 -14.86 -3.64 -1.82
CA VAL A 83 -15.29 -2.29 -2.17
C VAL A 83 -16.78 -2.27 -2.46
N PHE A 84 -17.56 -1.62 -1.60
CA PHE A 84 -18.99 -1.43 -1.78
C PHE A 84 -19.30 0.01 -2.19
N CYS A 85 -19.91 0.18 -3.35
CA CYS A 85 -20.27 1.49 -3.88
C CYS A 85 -21.68 1.88 -3.47
N ASP A 86 -21.81 3.05 -2.86
CA ASP A 86 -23.07 3.54 -2.30
C ASP A 86 -24.04 3.91 -3.44
N VAL A 87 -25.25 3.36 -3.37
CA VAL A 87 -26.35 3.63 -4.29
C VAL A 87 -27.19 4.79 -3.73
N LYS A 88 -27.67 5.67 -4.60
CA LYS A 88 -28.59 6.76 -4.26
C LYS A 88 -29.87 6.17 -3.69
N THR A 89 -30.14 6.44 -2.43
CA THR A 89 -31.38 6.05 -1.75
C THR A 89 -32.32 7.24 -1.63
N GLY A 90 -33.62 7.02 -1.85
CA GLY A 90 -34.65 8.01 -1.53
C GLY A 90 -34.71 8.33 -0.04
N SER A 91 -35.35 9.45 0.31
CA SER A 91 -35.50 9.90 1.70
C SER A 91 -36.13 8.80 2.58
N GLY A 92 -35.40 8.33 3.60
CA GLY A 92 -35.85 7.27 4.52
C GLY A 92 -35.53 5.84 4.10
N GLY A 93 -34.82 5.63 2.98
CA GLY A 93 -34.39 4.30 2.53
C GLY A 93 -33.22 3.73 3.32
N GLN A 94 -33.14 2.39 3.40
CA GLN A 94 -31.96 1.70 3.92
C GLN A 94 -30.77 1.90 2.98
N ARG A 95 -29.55 2.03 3.52
CA ARG A 95 -28.32 2.11 2.71
C ARG A 95 -28.22 0.88 1.81
N ASN A 96 -28.15 1.13 0.50
CA ASN A 96 -27.95 0.10 -0.50
C ASN A 96 -26.59 0.27 -1.18
N TYR A 97 -25.98 -0.82 -1.59
CA TYR A 97 -24.64 -0.85 -2.13
C TYR A 97 -24.54 -1.82 -3.30
N ARG A 98 -23.72 -1.47 -4.29
CA ARG A 98 -23.37 -2.32 -5.42
C ARG A 98 -21.93 -2.82 -5.28
N PHE A 99 -21.72 -4.10 -5.57
CA PHE A 99 -20.42 -4.75 -5.50
C PHE A 99 -20.00 -5.21 -6.90
N TYR A 100 -18.83 -4.77 -7.35
CA TYR A 100 -18.32 -5.04 -8.70
C TYR A 100 -17.18 -6.07 -8.73
N GLY A 101 -16.85 -6.67 -7.58
CA GLY A 101 -15.76 -7.64 -7.47
C GLY A 101 -14.43 -7.05 -6.98
N ASP A 102 -14.34 -5.74 -6.77
CA ASP A 102 -13.09 -5.11 -6.33
C ASP A 102 -12.82 -5.33 -4.84
N ASN A 103 -11.56 -5.61 -4.53
CA ASN A 103 -11.07 -5.77 -3.18
C ASN A 103 -10.24 -4.55 -2.76
N LEU A 104 -10.16 -4.35 -1.44
CA LEU A 104 -9.19 -3.43 -0.87
C LEU A 104 -7.77 -3.96 -1.04
N PRO A 105 -6.75 -3.07 -1.15
CA PRO A 105 -5.36 -3.49 -1.26
C PRO A 105 -4.92 -4.35 -0.08
N ASP A 106 -4.00 -5.28 -0.34
CA ASP A 106 -3.39 -6.09 0.71
C ASP A 106 -2.71 -5.20 1.77
N GLY A 107 -2.89 -5.54 3.04
CA GLY A 107 -2.42 -4.73 4.17
C GLY A 107 -3.34 -3.57 4.57
N THR A 108 -4.49 -3.39 3.89
CA THR A 108 -5.53 -2.45 4.33
C THR A 108 -6.14 -2.91 5.65
N PRO A 109 -6.32 -2.04 6.66
CA PRO A 109 -6.94 -2.43 7.92
C PRO A 109 -8.42 -2.74 7.70
N CYS A 110 -8.88 -3.87 8.21
CA CYS A 110 -10.26 -4.34 8.07
C CYS A 110 -10.92 -4.68 9.41
N GLY A 111 -10.27 -4.31 10.51
CA GLY A 111 -10.70 -4.53 11.88
C GLY A 111 -9.58 -4.22 12.88
N TRP A 112 -9.80 -4.57 14.14
CA TRP A 112 -8.77 -4.48 15.18
C TRP A 112 -7.73 -5.59 14.96
N ASP A 113 -6.47 -5.22 14.71
CA ASP A 113 -5.36 -6.14 14.41
C ASP A 113 -5.64 -7.12 13.26
N ARG A 114 -6.44 -6.67 12.28
CA ARG A 114 -6.77 -7.43 11.07
C ARG A 114 -6.52 -6.64 9.82
N TYR A 115 -6.05 -7.34 8.79
CA TYR A 115 -5.66 -6.74 7.53
C TYR A 115 -6.13 -7.56 6.34
N CYS A 116 -6.29 -6.88 5.21
CA CYS A 116 -6.71 -7.51 3.97
C CYS A 116 -5.60 -8.34 3.34
N LEU A 117 -5.96 -9.53 2.88
CA LEU A 117 -5.15 -10.34 1.98
C LEU A 117 -6.09 -10.98 0.95
N ASN A 118 -5.93 -10.62 -0.33
CA ASN A 118 -6.73 -11.16 -1.43
C ASN A 118 -8.26 -11.03 -1.23
N GLY A 119 -8.71 -9.95 -0.60
CA GLY A 119 -10.14 -9.70 -0.31
C GLY A 119 -10.66 -10.38 0.96
N GLU A 120 -9.84 -11.12 1.69
CA GLU A 120 -10.17 -11.70 2.99
C GLU A 120 -9.58 -10.87 4.13
N CYS A 121 -10.32 -10.77 5.23
CA CYS A 121 -9.90 -10.04 6.41
C CYS A 121 -9.28 -11.00 7.43
N LEU A 122 -7.96 -11.01 7.51
CA LEU A 122 -7.19 -11.98 8.31
C LEU A 122 -6.60 -11.32 9.55
N ASN A 123 -6.52 -12.08 10.64
CA ASN A 123 -5.77 -11.67 11.83
C ASN A 123 -4.28 -11.74 11.55
N LEU A 124 -3.52 -10.90 12.25
CA LEU A 124 -2.08 -11.10 12.39
C LEU A 124 -1.80 -12.49 12.97
N SER A 125 -0.81 -13.17 12.39
CA SER A 125 -0.35 -14.50 12.77
C SER A 125 1.18 -14.55 12.74
N CYS A 126 1.76 -15.61 13.29
CA CYS A 126 3.21 -15.82 13.31
C CYS A 126 3.94 -14.67 14.01
N ASP A 127 3.56 -14.37 15.26
CA ASP A 127 4.12 -13.27 16.06
C ASP A 127 4.04 -11.91 15.34
N ASP A 128 2.88 -11.61 14.76
CA ASP A 128 2.61 -10.40 13.98
C ASP A 128 3.53 -10.18 12.77
N THR A 129 3.95 -11.27 12.12
CA THR A 129 4.80 -11.22 10.92
C THR A 129 4.10 -11.70 9.64
N ALA A 130 2.93 -12.33 9.75
CA ALA A 130 2.25 -12.89 8.59
C ALA A 130 0.72 -12.73 8.64
N LEU A 131 0.12 -12.74 7.44
CA LEU A 131 -1.31 -12.94 7.20
C LEU A 131 -1.46 -14.32 6.54
N ILE A 132 -1.96 -15.28 7.31
CA ILE A 132 -2.17 -16.66 6.86
C ILE A 132 -3.60 -17.08 7.17
N THR A 133 -4.18 -17.93 6.33
CA THR A 133 -5.40 -18.66 6.68
C THR A 133 -5.03 -19.73 7.72
N ARG A 134 -6.03 -20.22 8.47
CA ARG A 134 -5.81 -21.20 9.57
C ARG A 134 -5.18 -22.51 9.09
N ASP A 135 -5.26 -22.80 7.79
CA ASP A 135 -4.79 -24.03 7.17
C ASP A 135 -3.32 -23.96 6.69
N LEU A 136 -2.57 -22.95 7.12
CA LEU A 136 -1.18 -22.74 6.72
C LEU A 136 -0.24 -22.66 7.92
N SER A 137 0.93 -23.30 7.78
CA SER A 137 2.05 -23.12 8.69
C SER A 137 2.72 -21.77 8.49
N CYS A 138 3.32 -21.24 9.55
CA CYS A 138 4.04 -19.98 9.47
C CYS A 138 5.19 -20.05 8.46
N PRO A 139 5.37 -19.02 7.62
CA PRO A 139 6.54 -18.92 6.77
C PRO A 139 7.81 -18.84 7.62
N SER A 140 8.82 -19.64 7.26
CA SER A 140 10.18 -19.53 7.80
C SER A 140 10.93 -18.34 7.21
N GLU A 141 10.56 -17.93 6.00
CA GLU A 141 11.13 -16.78 5.31
C GLU A 141 10.52 -15.48 5.84
N ARG A 142 11.37 -14.53 6.22
CA ARG A 142 10.93 -13.17 6.55
C ARG A 142 10.74 -12.37 5.28
N CYS A 143 9.89 -11.34 5.34
CA CYS A 143 9.72 -10.38 4.26
C CYS A 143 11.10 -9.94 3.73
N PRO A 144 11.37 -10.02 2.41
CA PRO A 144 12.59 -9.52 1.82
C PRO A 144 12.56 -7.99 1.87
N LEU A 145 12.76 -7.41 3.05
CA LEU A 145 13.08 -5.99 3.20
C LEU A 145 14.47 -5.67 2.63
N SER A 146 15.21 -6.69 2.19
CA SER A 146 16.48 -6.59 1.49
C SER A 146 16.68 -7.78 0.55
N SER A 147 16.04 -7.75 -0.60
CA SER A 147 16.68 -8.20 -1.84
C SER A 147 16.75 -7.07 -2.87
N ALA A 148 16.99 -5.84 -2.41
CA ALA A 148 18.19 -5.21 -2.94
C ALA A 148 19.32 -5.97 -2.24
N ALA A 149 20.10 -6.74 -2.99
CA ALA A 149 21.33 -7.31 -2.46
C ALA A 149 22.02 -6.22 -1.64
N ALA A 150 22.34 -6.50 -0.37
CA ALA A 150 23.39 -5.73 0.27
C ALA A 150 24.53 -5.71 -0.75
N PRO A 151 24.98 -4.54 -1.24
CA PRO A 151 26.08 -4.54 -2.17
C PRO A 151 27.21 -5.30 -1.46
N PRO A 152 27.97 -6.15 -2.18
CA PRO A 152 29.11 -6.83 -1.58
C PRO A 152 29.89 -5.82 -0.75
N SER A 153 30.36 -6.23 0.42
CA SER A 153 31.01 -5.42 1.46
C SER A 153 32.17 -4.55 0.95
N ASP A 154 32.56 -4.71 -0.31
CA ASP A 154 33.48 -3.88 -1.07
C ASP A 154 32.94 -2.51 -1.55
N MET A 155 31.62 -2.24 -1.49
CA MET A 155 31.05 -0.92 -1.83
C MET A 155 30.69 -0.04 -0.63
N LEU A 156 31.03 -0.44 0.60
CA LEU A 156 30.84 0.40 1.79
C LEU A 156 31.79 1.61 1.83
N ASN A 157 32.78 1.68 0.94
CA ASN A 157 33.80 2.73 0.94
C ASN A 157 33.63 3.79 -0.19
N VAL A 158 32.51 3.80 -0.91
CA VAL A 158 32.26 4.81 -1.95
C VAL A 158 31.55 6.01 -1.34
N GLN A 159 32.27 7.13 -1.20
CA GLN A 159 31.69 8.44 -0.86
C GLN A 159 30.84 8.96 -2.02
N GLY A 160 29.68 9.52 -1.70
CA GLY A 160 28.81 10.16 -2.67
C GLY A 160 29.42 11.48 -3.14
N GLN A 161 29.26 11.78 -4.43
CA GLN A 161 29.62 13.05 -5.02
C GLN A 161 28.37 13.88 -5.27
N TRP A 162 28.45 15.14 -4.89
CA TRP A 162 27.41 16.11 -5.21
C TRP A 162 27.40 16.37 -6.72
N GLY A 163 26.21 16.32 -7.31
CA GLY A 163 25.99 16.90 -8.63
C GLY A 163 26.12 18.43 -8.60
N ALA A 164 26.03 19.04 -9.77
CA ALA A 164 26.00 20.49 -9.89
C ALA A 164 24.82 21.08 -9.09
N TRP A 165 25.06 22.25 -8.49
CA TRP A 165 23.98 23.03 -7.91
C TRP A 165 22.96 23.44 -8.98
N SER A 166 21.68 23.43 -8.60
CA SER A 166 20.64 24.10 -9.36
C SER A 166 20.93 25.60 -9.46
N LEU A 167 20.24 26.25 -10.38
CA LEU A 167 20.12 27.71 -10.34
C LEU A 167 19.47 28.15 -9.01
N TRP A 168 19.81 29.36 -8.58
CA TRP A 168 19.14 30.01 -7.46
C TRP A 168 17.68 30.27 -7.81
N THR A 169 16.78 30.10 -6.83
CA THR A 169 15.41 30.60 -6.94
C THR A 169 15.42 32.12 -7.00
N SER A 170 14.35 32.69 -7.55
CA SER A 170 14.06 34.11 -7.40
C SER A 170 14.00 34.48 -5.91
N CYS A 171 14.38 35.72 -5.61
CA CYS A 171 14.30 36.27 -4.27
C CYS A 171 12.83 36.27 -3.79
N THR A 172 12.60 35.97 -2.51
CA THR A 172 11.24 35.96 -1.93
C THR A 172 10.60 37.35 -1.88
N VAL A 173 11.39 38.42 -2.04
CA VAL A 173 10.91 39.80 -2.11
C VAL A 173 11.41 40.47 -3.39
N SER A 174 10.58 41.35 -3.95
CA SER A 174 10.92 42.14 -5.14
C SER A 174 11.66 43.45 -4.83
N CYS A 175 11.61 43.92 -3.58
CA CYS A 175 12.34 45.09 -3.09
C CYS A 175 12.44 45.10 -1.55
N GLY A 176 13.42 45.81 -1.00
CA GLY A 176 13.69 45.87 0.46
C GLY A 176 14.71 44.85 0.97
N SER A 177 15.04 44.92 2.26
CA SER A 177 15.94 43.97 2.94
C SER A 177 15.15 42.76 3.50
N GLY A 178 15.80 41.59 3.56
CA GLY A 178 15.22 40.36 4.14
C GLY A 178 14.70 39.32 3.14
N GLY A 179 15.09 39.42 1.86
CA GLY A 179 14.72 38.46 0.83
C GLY A 179 15.60 37.22 0.81
N VAL A 180 15.01 36.03 0.80
CA VAL A 180 15.75 34.77 0.78
C VAL A 180 15.75 34.17 -0.62
N LYS A 181 16.89 33.62 -1.04
CA LYS A 181 17.00 32.74 -2.21
C LYS A 181 17.56 31.38 -1.81
N GLN A 182 17.20 30.35 -2.55
CA GLN A 182 17.58 28.97 -2.29
C GLN A 182 18.12 28.28 -3.55
N ARG A 183 19.04 27.33 -3.39
CA ARG A 183 19.41 26.35 -4.44
C ARG A 183 19.55 24.96 -3.85
N SER A 184 19.47 23.93 -4.69
CA SER A 184 19.59 22.53 -4.28
C SER A 184 20.52 21.74 -5.21
N ARG A 185 21.06 20.63 -4.73
CA ARG A 185 21.89 19.70 -5.51
C ARG A 185 21.50 18.26 -5.19
N ALA A 186 21.66 17.37 -6.14
CA ALA A 186 21.39 15.94 -5.96
C ALA A 186 22.69 15.20 -5.63
N CYS A 187 22.62 14.24 -4.70
CA CYS A 187 23.72 13.32 -4.44
C CYS A 187 23.57 12.11 -5.35
N ASN A 188 24.66 11.68 -5.99
CA ASN A 188 24.63 10.49 -6.83
C ASN A 188 24.40 9.19 -6.03
N ILE A 189 24.68 9.19 -4.72
CA ILE A 189 24.45 8.07 -3.80
C ILE A 189 23.73 8.58 -2.56
N ALA A 190 22.45 8.22 -2.39
CA ALA A 190 21.63 8.70 -1.29
C ALA A 190 22.32 8.56 0.08
N ASN A 191 22.31 9.64 0.86
CA ASN A 191 22.89 9.73 2.22
C ASN A 191 24.41 9.53 2.33
N ARG A 192 25.17 9.64 1.23
CA ARG A 192 26.64 9.49 1.25
C ARG A 192 27.45 10.72 0.84
N CYS A 193 26.80 11.83 0.51
CA CYS A 193 27.49 13.09 0.28
C CYS A 193 27.59 13.89 1.57
N GLU A 194 28.76 14.45 1.87
CA GLU A 194 28.98 15.30 3.04
C GLU A 194 28.47 16.74 2.80
N GLY A 195 27.77 17.30 3.80
CA GLY A 195 27.20 18.65 3.75
C GLY A 195 25.73 18.72 3.32
N ALA A 196 25.18 19.92 3.26
CA ALA A 196 23.76 20.12 2.96
C ALA A 196 23.43 19.96 1.47
N ALA A 197 22.27 19.36 1.19
CA ALA A 197 21.69 19.27 -0.16
C ALA A 197 21.03 20.58 -0.63
N THR A 198 20.82 21.52 0.29
CA THR A 198 20.13 22.78 0.06
C THR A 198 20.91 23.91 0.72
N GLU A 199 21.00 25.03 0.02
CA GLU A 199 21.63 26.24 0.53
C GLU A 199 20.62 27.39 0.45
N ARG A 200 20.53 28.19 1.52
CA ARG A 200 19.67 29.37 1.63
C ARG A 200 20.50 30.58 2.02
N VAL A 201 20.29 31.69 1.33
CA VAL A 201 20.97 32.98 1.58
C VAL A 201 19.90 34.06 1.72
N ALA A 202 20.02 34.88 2.75
CA ALA A 202 19.14 36.02 3.06
C ALA A 202 19.72 37.36 2.54
#